data_AF-A0A6D2JF20-F1
#
_entry.id   AF-A0A6D2JF20-F1
#
_cell.length_a   1.000
_cell.length_b   1.000
_cell.length_c   1.000
_cell.angle_alpha   90.00
_cell.angle_beta   90.00
_cell.angle_gamma   90.00
#
_symmetry.space_group_name_H-M   'P 1'
#
loop_
_entity.id
_entity.type
_entity.pdbx_description
1 polymer ?
#
loop_
_entity_poly.entity_id
_entity_poly.type
_entity_poly.pdbx_seq_one_letter_code
_entity_poly.pdbx_strand_id
1 'polypeptide(L)'
;MTNLQPPKTVKDIRSFLGHAGFYRRFIKDFSQIARPLTRLLCKDINFEFTEECHKAFTKIKEALVSAPVVQPPNWELPFEIMCDASDYAVGAVLGQRKTRSYM
;
A
#
# COMPACT_ATOMS: atom_id res chain seq x y z
N MET A 1 11.32 7.04 3.70
CA MET A 1 10.64 6.63 2.44
C MET A 1 10.48 7.79 1.44
N THR A 2 11.44 8.73 1.35
CA THR A 2 11.32 9.91 0.45
C THR A 2 11.89 9.69 -0.96
N ASN A 3 12.78 8.71 -1.15
CA ASN A 3 13.52 8.48 -2.41
C ASN A 3 13.00 7.31 -3.29
N LEU A 4 11.70 7.02 -3.28
CA LEU A 4 11.12 6.11 -4.30
C LEU A 4 11.10 6.82 -5.66
N GLN A 5 11.85 6.27 -6.62
CA GLN A 5 11.89 6.71 -8.01
C GLN A 5 10.67 6.17 -8.78
N PRO A 6 10.18 6.88 -9.81
CA PRO A 6 9.12 6.37 -10.68
C PRO A 6 9.49 5.03 -11.31
N PRO A 7 8.56 4.05 -11.34
CA PRO A 7 8.76 2.75 -11.98
C PRO A 7 9.08 2.90 -13.48
N LYS A 8 10.11 2.21 -13.97
CA LYS A 8 10.50 2.24 -15.39
C LYS A 8 10.10 0.98 -16.15
N THR A 9 9.71 -0.07 -15.43
CA THR A 9 9.36 -1.37 -16.02
C THR A 9 8.09 -1.95 -15.40
N VAL A 10 7.48 -2.90 -16.10
CA VAL A 10 6.34 -3.70 -15.59
C VAL A 10 6.69 -4.40 -14.26
N LYS A 11 7.94 -4.86 -14.12
CA LYS A 11 8.43 -5.50 -12.90
C LYS A 11 8.46 -4.51 -11.72
N ASP A 12 8.87 -3.28 -11.97
CA ASP A 12 8.89 -2.22 -10.95
C ASP A 12 7.47 -1.85 -10.50
N ILE A 13 6.53 -1.74 -11.44
CA ILE A 13 5.10 -1.50 -11.11
C ILE A 13 4.57 -2.64 -10.24
N ARG A 14 4.85 -3.89 -10.62
CA ARG A 14 4.38 -5.07 -9.87
C ARG A 14 4.95 -5.09 -8.45
N SER A 15 6.25 -4.78 -8.30
CA SER A 15 6.91 -4.65 -6.99
C SER A 15 6.29 -3.53 -6.15
N PHE A 16 6.13 -2.34 -6.74
CA PHE A 16 5.54 -1.18 -6.07
C PHE A 16 4.10 -1.45 -5.60
N LEU A 17 3.25 -1.99 -6.48
CA LEU A 17 1.87 -2.31 -6.13
C LEU A 17 1.78 -3.48 -5.13
N GLY A 18 2.72 -4.42 -5.16
CA GLY A 18 2.82 -5.47 -4.14
C GLY A 18 3.09 -4.88 -2.76
N HIS A 19 4.06 -3.97 -2.66
CA HIS A 19 4.38 -3.29 -1.41
C HIS A 19 3.24 -2.38 -0.93
N ALA A 20 2.76 -1.48 -1.79
CA ALA A 20 1.67 -0.57 -1.47
C ALA A 20 0.36 -1.31 -1.15
N GLY A 21 0.16 -2.48 -1.77
CA GLY A 21 -0.98 -3.36 -1.54
C GLY A 21 -1.11 -3.85 -0.10
N PHE A 22 0.00 -3.98 0.64
CA PHE A 22 -0.02 -4.34 2.07
C PHE A 22 -0.76 -3.26 2.89
N TYR A 23 -0.55 -1.99 2.56
CA TYR A 23 -1.15 -0.84 3.24
C TYR A 23 -2.48 -0.40 2.65
N ARG A 24 -3.02 -1.11 1.63
CA ARG A 24 -4.24 -0.72 0.91
C ARG A 24 -5.44 -0.41 1.80
N ARG A 25 -5.56 -1.08 2.97
CA ARG A 25 -6.66 -0.89 3.92
C ARG A 25 -6.66 0.49 4.59
N PHE A 26 -5.50 1.15 4.62
CA PHE A 26 -5.30 2.46 5.25
C PHE A 26 -5.35 3.60 4.23
N ILE A 27 -5.35 3.29 2.93
CA ILE A 27 -5.39 4.27 1.84
C ILE A 27 -6.80 4.28 1.26
N LYS A 28 -7.56 5.36 1.52
CA LYS A 28 -8.90 5.53 0.97
C LYS A 28 -8.86 5.48 -0.56
N ASP A 29 -9.81 4.76 -1.16
CA ASP A 29 -9.96 4.61 -2.61
C ASP A 29 -8.71 4.05 -3.32
N PHE A 30 -7.88 3.25 -2.62
CA PHE A 30 -6.63 2.68 -3.16
C PHE A 30 -6.81 2.06 -4.54
N SER A 31 -7.85 1.23 -4.74
CA SER A 31 -8.10 0.58 -6.04
C SER A 31 -8.37 1.58 -7.16
N GLN A 32 -9.04 2.70 -6.88
CA GLN A 32 -9.30 3.74 -7.87
C GLN A 32 -8.01 4.49 -8.22
N ILE A 33 -7.20 4.81 -7.21
CA ILE A 33 -5.93 5.52 -7.38
C ILE A 33 -4.91 4.64 -8.12
N ALA A 34 -4.83 3.36 -7.78
CA ALA A 34 -3.90 2.40 -8.37
C ALA A 34 -4.31 1.94 -9.79
N ARG A 35 -5.54 2.23 -10.24
CA ARG A 35 -6.09 1.79 -11.52
C ARG A 35 -5.16 2.06 -12.73
N PRO A 36 -4.65 3.28 -12.98
CA PRO A 36 -3.72 3.53 -14.09
C PRO A 36 -2.45 2.67 -14.00
N LEU A 37 -1.91 2.43 -12.79
CA LEU A 37 -0.75 1.56 -12.59
C LEU A 37 -1.08 0.08 -12.84
N THR A 38 -2.25 -0.39 -12.42
CA THR A 38 -2.68 -1.77 -12.68
C THR A 38 -2.92 -2.05 -14.16
N ARG A 39 -3.31 -1.03 -14.94
CA ARG A 39 -3.47 -1.15 -16.41
C ARG A 39 -2.15 -1.46 -17.10
N LEU A 40 -1.03 -0.95 -16.58
CA LEU A 40 0.32 -1.27 -17.08
C LEU A 40 0.74 -2.73 -16.82
N LEU A 41 -0.03 -3.49 -16.04
CA LEU A 41 0.19 -4.91 -15.79
C LEU A 41 -0.65 -5.83 -16.70
N CYS A 42 -1.61 -5.28 -17.45
CA CYS A 42 -2.43 -6.07 -18.36
C CYS A 42 -1.59 -6.61 -19.53
N LYS A 43 -1.95 -7.81 -20.00
CA LYS A 43 -1.39 -8.35 -21.25
C LYS A 43 -1.76 -7.44 -22.42
N ASP A 44 -0.87 -7.36 -23.39
CA ASP A 44 -1.05 -6.61 -24.64
C ASP A 44 -1.22 -5.08 -24.49
N ILE A 45 -0.76 -4.52 -23.36
CA ILE A 45 -0.65 -3.08 -23.16
C ILE A 45 0.83 -2.67 -23.27
N ASN A 46 1.11 -1.67 -24.09
CA ASN A 46 2.42 -1.03 -24.13
C ASN A 46 2.71 -0.35 -22.80
N PHE A 47 3.92 -0.54 -22.28
CA PHE A 47 4.35 0.14 -21.07
C PHE A 47 4.58 1.62 -21.39
N GLU A 48 3.60 2.46 -21.06
CA GLU A 48 3.69 3.90 -21.18
C GLU A 48 3.38 4.52 -19.82
N PHE A 49 4.39 5.07 -19.16
CA PHE A 49 4.23 5.69 -17.86
C PHE A 49 3.72 7.13 -18.02
N THR A 50 2.41 7.26 -18.25
CA THR A 50 1.74 8.53 -18.50
C THR A 50 1.69 9.43 -17.26
N GLU A 51 1.30 10.69 -17.46
CA GLU A 51 1.05 11.64 -16.36
C GLU A 51 0.01 11.14 -15.35
N GLU A 52 -0.98 10.36 -15.80
CA GLU A 52 -1.96 9.71 -14.91
C GLU A 52 -1.29 8.66 -14.01
N CYS A 53 -0.34 7.89 -14.56
CA CYS A 53 0.46 6.94 -13.81
C CYS A 53 1.35 7.67 -12.79
N HIS A 54 1.97 8.80 -13.19
CA HIS A 54 2.78 9.61 -12.30
C HIS A 54 1.96 10.17 -11.13
N LYS A 55 0.78 10.73 -11.40
CA LYS A 55 -0.15 11.21 -10.36
C LYS A 55 -0.57 10.10 -9.41
N ALA A 56 -0.92 8.92 -9.93
CA ALA A 56 -1.27 7.76 -9.12
C ALA A 56 -0.11 7.29 -8.23
N PHE A 57 1.09 7.19 -8.80
CA PHE A 57 2.30 6.80 -8.08
C PHE A 57 2.60 7.78 -6.93
N THR A 58 2.60 9.09 -7.20
CA THR A 58 2.84 10.12 -6.19
C THR A 58 1.77 10.11 -5.11
N LYS A 59 0.49 9.98 -5.48
CA LYS A 59 -0.61 9.93 -4.51
C LYS A 59 -0.52 8.72 -3.59
N ILE A 60 -0.15 7.55 -4.11
CA ILE A 60 0.09 6.35 -3.28
C ILE A 60 1.31 6.56 -2.39
N LYS A 61 2.41 7.11 -2.92
CA LYS A 61 3.63 7.40 -2.15
C LYS A 61 3.35 8.36 -0.99
N GLU A 62 2.58 9.42 -1.22
CA GLU A 62 2.13 10.36 -0.20
C GLU A 62 1.22 9.68 0.83
N ALA A 63 0.28 8.85 0.39
CA ALA A 63 -0.62 8.12 1.28
C ALA A 63 0.10 7.08 2.13
N LEU A 64 1.23 6.53 1.67
CA LEU A 64 2.08 5.62 2.45
C LEU A 64 2.85 6.33 3.56
N VAL A 65 3.14 7.62 3.40
CA VAL A 65 3.88 8.43 4.39
C VAL A 65 2.98 9.32 5.23
N SER A 66 1.68 9.44 4.91
CA SER A 66 0.70 10.19 5.68
C SER A 66 -0.01 9.32 6.72
N ALA A 67 -0.36 9.91 7.87
CA ALA A 67 -1.18 9.25 8.87
C ALA A 67 -2.56 8.91 8.27
N PRO A 68 -3.11 7.68 8.44
CA PRO A 68 -3.06 6.88 9.67
C PRO A 68 -2.26 5.56 9.55
N VAL A 69 -1.37 5.42 8.56
CA VAL A 69 -0.66 4.17 8.29
C VAL A 69 0.26 3.74 9.45
N VAL A 70 0.75 4.71 10.24
CA VAL A 70 1.50 4.49 11.48
C VAL A 70 0.99 5.47 12.52
N GLN A 71 0.10 5.04 13.42
CA GLN A 71 -0.16 5.78 14.65
C GLN A 71 0.86 5.37 15.71
N PRO A 72 1.32 6.29 16.58
CA PRO A 72 2.07 5.89 17.75
C PRO A 72 1.22 4.90 18.57
N PRO A 73 1.83 3.84 19.12
CA PRO A 73 1.11 2.88 19.93
C PRO A 73 0.43 3.59 21.10
N ASN A 74 -0.87 3.33 21.28
CA ASN A 74 -1.55 3.72 22.49
C ASN A 74 -1.32 2.64 23.55
N TRP A 75 -0.46 2.89 24.53
CA TRP A 75 -0.15 1.93 25.59
C TRP A 75 -1.35 1.54 26.48
N GLU A 76 -2.46 2.28 26.40
CA GLU A 76 -3.72 1.95 27.09
C GLU A 76 -4.57 0.91 26.35
N LEU A 77 -4.26 0.61 25.08
CA LEU A 77 -5.00 -0.37 24.27
C LEU A 77 -4.21 -1.69 24.15
N PRO A 78 -4.89 -2.84 24.17
CA PRO A 78 -4.24 -4.13 23.94
C PRO A 78 -3.66 -4.19 22.53
N PHE A 79 -2.50 -4.81 22.42
CA PHE A 79 -1.90 -5.17 21.13
C PHE A 79 -2.46 -6.50 20.64
N GLU A 80 -2.74 -6.58 19.35
CA GLU A 80 -3.14 -7.80 18.66
C GLU A 80 -2.06 -8.15 17.63
N ILE A 81 -1.61 -9.40 17.63
CA ILE A 81 -0.71 -9.93 16.61
C ILE A 81 -1.53 -10.79 15.66
N MET A 82 -1.50 -10.45 14.37
CA MET A 82 -2.04 -11.25 13.29
C MET A 82 -0.89 -11.94 12.59
N CYS A 83 -0.79 -13.26 12.71
CA CYS A 83 0.25 -14.06 12.06
C CYS A 83 -0.34 -14.95 10.96
N ASP A 84 0.46 -15.18 9.94
CA ASP A 84 0.26 -16.23 8.94
C ASP A 84 1.59 -16.95 8.70
N ALA A 85 1.54 -18.26 8.50
CA ALA A 85 2.72 -19.09 8.34
C ALA A 85 2.51 -20.16 7.28
N SER A 86 3.61 -20.50 6.59
CA SER A 86 3.73 -21.58 5.62
C SER A 86 5.01 -22.37 5.91
N ASP A 87 5.20 -23.53 5.26
CA ASP A 87 6.40 -24.36 5.41
C ASP A 87 7.71 -23.64 5.04
N TYR A 88 7.63 -22.50 4.35
CA TYR A 88 8.79 -21.74 3.85
C TYR A 88 8.94 -20.34 4.45
N ALA A 89 7.88 -19.78 5.05
CA ALA A 89 7.90 -18.40 5.52
C ALA A 89 6.85 -18.13 6.60
N VAL A 90 7.17 -17.19 7.49
CA VAL A 90 6.27 -16.66 8.53
C VAL A 90 6.14 -15.15 8.35
N GLY A 91 4.91 -14.65 8.45
CA GLY A 91 4.59 -13.23 8.46
C GLY A 91 3.75 -12.87 9.70
N ALA A 92 4.02 -11.70 10.28
CA ALA A 92 3.27 -11.20 11.42
C ALA A 92 2.99 -9.69 11.27
N VAL A 93 1.83 -9.25 11.77
CA VAL A 93 1.43 -7.84 11.83
C VAL A 93 0.98 -7.52 13.25
N LEU A 94 1.61 -6.51 13.86
CA LEU A 94 1.18 -5.95 15.14
C LEU A 94 0.17 -4.81 14.89
N GLY A 95 -0.99 -4.87 15.53
CA GLY A 95 -2.03 -3.85 15.44
C GLY A 95 -2.70 -3.57 16.78
N GLN A 96 -3.48 -2.50 16.83
CA GLN A 96 -4.34 -2.18 17.97
C GLN A 96 -5.76 -1.97 17.47
N ARG A 97 -6.74 -2.59 18.13
CA ARG A 97 -8.16 -2.43 17.78
C ARG A 97 -8.70 -1.16 18.41
N LYS A 98 -9.07 -0.18 17.59
CA LYS A 98 -9.78 1.01 18.05
C LYS A 98 -11.27 0.81 17.85
N THR A 99 -12.01 0.56 18.92
CA THR A 99 -13.48 0.59 18.88
C THR A 99 -13.89 2.03 18.56
N ARG A 100 -14.32 2.29 17.32
CA ARG A 100 -14.98 3.56 17.00
C ARG A 100 -16.38 3.50 17.63
N SER A 101 -16.54 4.06 18.81
CA SER A 101 -17.84 4.52 19.29
C SER A 101 -18.23 5.73 18.44
N TYR A 102 -19.06 5.52 17.43
CA TYR A 102 -19.81 6.62 16.84
C TYR A 102 -20.86 7.04 17.89
N MET A 103 -20.61 8.18 18.53
CA MET A 103 -21.66 9.09 19.00
C MET A 103 -21.66 10.27 18.04
#